data_AF-A0A6N2EJ26-F1
#
_entry.id   AF-A0A6N2EJ26-F1
#
_cell.length_a   1.000
_cell.length_b   1.000
_cell.length_c   1.000
_cell.angle_alpha   90.00
_cell.angle_beta   90.00
_cell.angle_gamma   90.00
#
_symmetry.space_group_name_H-M   'P 1'
#
loop_
_entity.id
_entity.type
_entity.pdbx_description
1 polymer ?
#
loop_
_entity_poly.entity_id
_entity_poly.type
_entity_poly.pdbx_seq_one_letter_code
_entity_poly.pdbx_strand_id
1 'polypeptide(L)'
;FYGKLHCNHWNVEGPEFFPLHTNLEEVYDGVAEAIDEVAERILTVGARPVSTFKEYLERSKLQEAPSRSYSGDEVVRSVLADLQYLIGALRGIMAVAGESDDEVTIDQCVGALAAYEKTVWMLSAHLG
;
A
#
# COMPACT_ATOMS: atom_id res chain seq x y z
N PHE A 1 1.32 5.85 2.01
CA PHE A 1 1.23 4.47 2.53
C PHE A 1 2.54 4.00 3.14
N TYR A 2 3.62 3.82 2.35
CA TYR A 2 4.93 3.36 2.86
C TYR A 2 5.42 4.07 4.13
N GLY A 3 5.51 5.40 4.12
CA GLY A 3 5.91 6.17 5.32
C GLY A 3 4.92 6.06 6.48
N LYS A 4 3.63 5.85 6.20
CA LYS A 4 2.61 5.62 7.24
C LYS A 4 2.81 4.25 7.91
N LEU A 5 3.15 3.22 7.14
CA LEU A 5 3.44 1.89 7.69
C LEU A 5 4.62 1.93 8.67
N HIS A 6 5.69 2.66 8.34
CA HIS A 6 6.80 2.91 9.26
C HIS A 6 6.35 3.63 10.54
N CYS A 7 5.52 4.67 10.40
CA CYS A 7 4.94 5.37 11.56
C CYS A 7 4.15 4.42 12.46
N ASN A 8 3.29 3.58 11.89
CA ASN A 8 2.52 2.59 12.64
C ASN A 8 3.43 1.51 13.27
N HIS A 9 4.45 1.04 12.55
CA HIS A 9 5.39 0.02 13.01
C HIS A 9 6.20 0.50 14.22
N TRP A 10 6.66 1.75 14.20
CA TRP A 10 7.42 2.33 15.33
C TRP A 10 6.56 2.68 16.54
N ASN A 11 5.29 3.04 16.33
CA ASN A 11 4.46 3.65 17.38
C ASN A 11 3.23 2.83 17.78
N VAL A 12 3.09 1.58 17.32
CA VAL A 12 2.07 0.67 17.85
C VAL A 12 2.41 0.30 19.30
N GLU A 13 1.40 0.28 20.16
CA GLU A 13 1.53 -0.09 21.56
C GLU A 13 0.38 -1.01 21.98
N GLY A 14 0.56 -1.72 23.09
CA GLY A 14 -0.46 -2.57 23.70
C GLY A 14 -0.26 -4.06 23.47
N PRO A 15 -1.30 -4.87 23.75
CA PRO A 15 -1.19 -6.34 23.78
C PRO A 15 -0.74 -6.98 22.46
N GLU A 16 -1.01 -6.31 21.35
CA GLU A 16 -0.74 -6.80 19.99
C GLU A 16 0.57 -6.25 19.41
N PHE A 17 1.39 -5.60 20.23
CA PHE A 17 2.64 -4.97 19.81
C PHE A 17 3.49 -5.89 18.94
N PHE A 18 3.91 -7.04 19.47
CA PHE A 18 4.81 -7.95 18.75
C PHE A 18 4.26 -8.44 17.41
N PRO A 19 3.05 -9.03 17.32
CA PRO A 19 2.55 -9.51 16.03
C PRO A 19 2.33 -8.39 15.02
N LEU A 20 1.82 -7.22 15.44
CA LEU A 20 1.60 -6.09 14.52
C LEU A 20 2.92 -5.45 14.08
N HIS A 21 3.86 -5.27 15.00
CA HIS A 21 5.18 -4.70 14.68
C HIS A 21 5.89 -5.53 13.61
N THR A 22 5.96 -6.85 13.77
CA THR A 22 6.56 -7.75 12.77
C THR A 22 5.77 -7.78 11.46
N ASN A 23 4.43 -7.87 11.52
CA ASN A 23 3.64 -7.92 10.30
C ASN A 23 3.73 -6.62 9.48
N LEU A 24 3.76 -5.46 10.13
CA LEU A 24 3.89 -4.18 9.42
C LEU A 24 5.23 -4.03 8.69
N GLU A 25 6.29 -4.66 9.19
CA GLU A 25 7.58 -4.74 8.51
C GLU A 25 7.49 -5.52 7.20
N GLU A 26 6.93 -6.74 7.26
CA GLU A 26 6.68 -7.54 6.06
C GLU A 26 5.84 -6.77 5.02
N VAL A 27 4.84 -6.01 5.49
CA VAL A 27 3.98 -5.21 4.61
C VAL A 27 4.74 -4.04 3.98
N TYR A 28 5.55 -3.28 4.72
CA TYR A 28 6.26 -2.16 4.11
C TYR A 28 7.38 -2.62 3.18
N ASP A 29 7.99 -3.78 3.42
CA ASP A 29 9.02 -4.34 2.54
C ASP A 29 8.42 -4.72 1.18
N GLY A 30 7.28 -5.42 1.18
CA GLY A 30 6.55 -5.70 -0.06
C GLY A 30 6.06 -4.43 -0.77
N VAL A 31 5.71 -3.37 -0.03
CA VAL A 31 5.36 -2.07 -0.63
C VAL A 31 6.59 -1.40 -1.27
N ALA A 32 7.79 -1.56 -0.69
CA ALA A 32 9.01 -1.02 -1.28
C ALA A 32 9.32 -1.68 -2.64
N GLU A 33 9.19 -3.01 -2.72
CA GLU A 33 9.31 -3.76 -3.97
C GLU A 33 8.27 -3.29 -5.01
N ALA A 34 7.00 -3.17 -4.60
CA ALA A 34 5.93 -2.73 -5.50
C ALA A 34 6.12 -1.29 -6.01
N ILE A 35 6.70 -0.39 -5.20
CA ILE A 35 7.02 0.98 -5.63
C ILE A 35 8.03 0.96 -6.78
N ASP A 36 9.07 0.12 -6.68
CA ASP A 36 10.10 -0.01 -7.70
C ASP A 36 9.51 -0.59 -9.00
N GLU A 37 8.77 -1.69 -8.90
CA GLU A 37 8.09 -2.33 -10.04
C GLU A 37 7.18 -1.34 -10.81
N VAL A 38 6.41 -0.52 -10.09
CA VAL A 38 5.54 0.50 -10.70
C VAL A 38 6.38 1.60 -11.37
N ALA A 39 7.45 2.07 -10.72
CA ALA A 39 8.31 3.10 -11.29
C ALA A 39 9.00 2.61 -12.58
N GLU A 40 9.52 1.38 -12.58
CA GLU A 40 10.12 0.75 -13.75
C GLU A 40 9.09 0.46 -14.85
N ARG A 41 7.85 0.11 -14.50
CA ARG A 41 6.77 -0.04 -15.49
C ARG A 41 6.46 1.28 -16.18
N ILE A 42 6.36 2.38 -15.42
CA ILE A 42 6.15 3.73 -15.97
C ILE A 42 7.27 4.10 -16.95
N LEU A 43 8.53 3.76 -16.64
CA LEU A 43 9.66 3.96 -17.55
C LEU A 43 9.55 3.10 -18.81
N THR A 44 9.15 1.84 -18.65
CA THR A 44 9.01 0.86 -19.74
C THR A 44 7.97 1.28 -20.77
N VAL A 45 6.88 1.92 -20.34
CA VAL A 45 5.85 2.48 -21.25
C VAL A 45 6.22 3.87 -21.80
N GLY A 46 7.46 4.33 -21.57
CA GLY A 46 7.99 5.57 -22.16
C GLY A 46 7.70 6.85 -21.37
N ALA A 47 7.13 6.74 -20.17
CA ALA A 47 6.86 7.88 -19.29
C ALA A 47 7.98 8.07 -18.25
N ARG A 48 7.79 9.04 -17.35
CA ARG A 48 8.70 9.30 -16.22
C ARG A 48 7.92 9.25 -14.91
N PRO A 49 8.32 8.40 -13.94
CA PRO A 49 7.71 8.41 -12.63
C PRO A 49 8.08 9.69 -11.90
N VAL A 50 7.20 10.14 -11.00
CA VAL A 50 7.56 11.13 -9.99
C VAL A 50 8.59 10.53 -9.04
N SER A 51 9.51 11.34 -8.53
CA SER A 51 10.65 10.84 -7.73
C SER A 51 10.99 11.69 -6.51
N THR A 52 10.17 12.71 -6.20
CA THR A 52 10.39 13.59 -5.05
C THR A 52 9.25 13.47 -4.03
N PHE A 53 9.59 13.60 -2.73
CA PHE A 53 8.58 13.58 -1.66
C PHE A 53 7.50 14.65 -1.85
N LYS A 54 7.89 15.84 -2.32
CA LYS A 54 6.92 16.92 -2.60
C LYS A 54 5.87 16.48 -3.62
N GLU A 55 6.29 15.91 -4.75
CA GLU A 55 5.37 15.45 -5.78
C GLU A 55 4.50 14.28 -5.30
N TYR A 56 5.07 13.38 -4.49
CA TYR A 56 4.30 12.30 -3.87
C TYR A 56 3.18 12.86 -2.99
N LEU A 57 3.49 13.83 -2.12
CA LEU A 57 2.52 14.44 -1.22
C LEU A 57 1.44 15.24 -1.97
N GLU A 58 1.81 15.96 -3.02
CA GLU A 58 0.85 16.73 -3.85
C GLU A 58 -0.14 15.82 -4.60
N ARG A 59 0.30 14.61 -4.99
CA ARG A 59 -0.51 13.67 -5.80
C ARG A 59 -1.23 12.61 -4.99
N SER A 60 -0.69 12.25 -3.82
CA SER A 60 -1.26 11.20 -2.97
C SER A 60 -2.69 11.54 -2.55
N LYS A 61 -3.56 10.52 -2.54
CA LYS A 61 -4.88 10.60 -1.90
C LYS A 61 -4.87 10.03 -0.48
N LEU A 62 -3.79 9.35 -0.11
CA LEU A 62 -3.57 8.83 1.23
C LEU A 62 -2.90 9.90 2.09
N GLN A 63 -3.41 10.08 3.30
CA GLN A 63 -2.85 10.99 4.29
C GLN A 63 -1.64 10.39 4.99
N GLU A 64 -0.76 11.22 5.52
CA GLU A 64 0.27 10.80 6.47
C GLU A 64 -0.34 10.47 7.84
N ALA A 65 0.40 9.75 8.69
CA ALA A 65 0.01 9.55 10.09
C ALA A 65 0.89 10.39 11.00
N PRO A 66 0.33 11.12 11.98
CA PRO A 66 1.11 11.85 12.96
C PRO A 66 1.95 10.88 13.81
N SER A 67 3.15 11.29 14.20
CA SER A 67 3.98 10.49 15.12
C SER A 67 3.41 10.62 16.54
N ARG A 68 2.75 9.55 17.00
CA ARG A 68 2.18 9.37 18.34
C ARG A 68 1.94 7.88 18.57
N SER A 69 1.67 7.47 19.81
CA SER A 69 1.24 6.11 20.12
C SER A 69 -0.10 5.76 19.47
N TYR A 70 -0.22 4.51 19.01
CA TYR A 70 -1.44 3.92 18.42
C TYR A 70 -1.76 2.58 19.08
N SER A 71 -3.05 2.32 19.31
CA SER A 71 -3.53 0.98 19.64
C SER A 71 -3.47 0.05 18.42
N GLY A 72 -3.48 -1.27 18.65
CA GLY A 72 -3.53 -2.27 17.58
C GLY A 72 -4.74 -2.08 16.65
N ASP A 73 -5.93 -1.87 17.23
CA ASP A 73 -7.15 -1.54 16.50
C ASP A 73 -7.02 -0.32 15.59
N GLU A 74 -6.42 0.78 16.07
CA GLU A 74 -6.19 1.99 15.26
C GLU A 74 -5.28 1.70 14.06
N VAL A 75 -4.19 0.98 14.30
CA VAL A 75 -3.23 0.59 13.26
C VAL A 75 -3.92 -0.26 12.19
N VAL A 76 -4.62 -1.32 12.61
CA VAL A 76 -5.25 -2.28 11.69
C VAL A 76 -6.32 -1.60 10.85
N ARG A 77 -7.17 -0.76 11.46
CA ARG A 77 -8.18 0.02 10.73
C ARG A 77 -7.55 1.01 9.76
N SER A 78 -6.43 1.65 10.15
CA SER A 78 -5.72 2.57 9.26
C SER A 78 -5.12 1.84 8.04
N VAL A 79 -4.54 0.66 8.22
CA VAL A 79 -3.95 -0.11 7.13
C VAL A 79 -5.05 -0.66 6.21
N LEU A 80 -6.14 -1.17 6.77
CA LEU A 80 -7.30 -1.62 6.00
C LEU A 80 -7.89 -0.53 5.11
N ALA A 81 -8.09 0.68 5.64
CA ALA A 81 -8.62 1.79 4.86
C ALA A 81 -7.72 2.17 3.68
N ASP A 82 -6.40 2.23 3.90
CA ASP A 82 -5.44 2.53 2.85
C ASP A 82 -5.39 1.40 1.79
N LEU A 83 -5.40 0.13 2.20
CA LEU A 83 -5.43 -1.01 1.27
C LEU A 83 -6.70 -1.05 0.43
N GLN A 84 -7.86 -0.75 1.01
CA GLN A 84 -9.12 -0.65 0.26
C GLN A 84 -9.07 0.43 -0.82
N TYR A 85 -8.48 1.58 -0.52
CA TYR A 85 -8.25 2.62 -1.51
C TYR A 85 -7.30 2.15 -2.62
N LEU A 86 -6.18 1.52 -2.26
CA LEU A 86 -5.18 1.03 -3.23
C LEU A 86 -5.77 -0.05 -4.15
N ILE A 87 -6.56 -0.97 -3.62
CA ILE A 87 -7.30 -1.97 -4.41
C ILE A 87 -8.21 -1.30 -5.43
N GLY A 88 -8.95 -0.26 -5.03
CA GLY A 88 -9.77 0.53 -5.94
C GLY A 88 -8.95 1.21 -7.04
N ALA A 89 -7.80 1.78 -6.68
CA ALA A 89 -6.89 2.43 -7.63
C ALA A 89 -6.30 1.44 -8.64
N LEU A 90 -5.87 0.25 -8.20
CA LEU A 90 -5.36 -0.82 -9.07
C LEU A 90 -6.41 -1.27 -10.09
N ARG A 91 -7.67 -1.46 -9.66
CA ARG A 91 -8.77 -1.79 -10.58
C ARG A 91 -9.02 -0.69 -11.60
N GLY A 92 -8.87 0.58 -11.21
CA GLY A 92 -8.93 1.71 -12.13
C GLY A 92 -7.79 1.71 -13.16
N ILE A 93 -6.57 1.39 -12.74
CA ILE A 93 -5.41 1.24 -13.63
C ILE A 93 -5.66 0.11 -14.63
N MET A 94 -6.14 -1.05 -14.17
CA MET A 94 -6.46 -2.19 -15.03
C MET A 94 -7.51 -1.86 -16.09
N ALA A 95 -8.54 -1.07 -15.74
CA ALA A 95 -9.55 -0.64 -16.70
C ALA A 95 -8.93 0.19 -17.84
N VAL A 96 -8.09 1.17 -17.50
CA VAL A 96 -7.40 2.01 -18.50
C VAL A 96 -6.38 1.23 -19.31
N ALA A 97 -5.62 0.33 -18.67
CA ALA A 97 -4.66 -0.54 -19.35
C ALA A 97 -5.36 -1.47 -20.35
N GLY A 98 -6.56 -1.97 -20.00
CA GLY A 98 -7.40 -2.78 -20.88
C GLY A 98 -7.91 -2.03 -22.12
N GLU A 99 -8.13 -0.73 -22.04
CA GLU A 99 -8.48 0.10 -23.21
C GLU A 99 -7.32 0.25 -24.21
N SER A 100 -6.09 -0.05 -23.78
CA SER A 100 -4.86 0.11 -24.57
C SER A 100 -4.14 -1.22 -24.86
N ASP A 101 -4.79 -2.36 -24.59
CA ASP A 101 -4.21 -3.71 -24.73
C ASP A 101 -2.87 -3.88 -23.96
N ASP A 102 -2.69 -3.18 -22.83
CA ASP A 102 -1.49 -3.26 -21.99
C ASP A 102 -1.58 -4.41 -20.99
N GLU A 103 -1.46 -5.65 -21.50
CA GLU A 103 -1.56 -6.88 -20.72
C GLU A 103 -0.55 -6.98 -19.58
N VAL A 104 0.65 -6.40 -19.75
CA VAL A 104 1.73 -6.46 -18.74
C VAL A 104 1.39 -5.58 -17.53
N THR A 105 0.88 -4.37 -17.75
CA THR A 105 0.43 -3.52 -16.63
C THR A 105 -0.77 -4.15 -15.92
N ILE A 106 -1.67 -4.82 -16.66
CA ILE A 106 -2.79 -5.56 -16.08
C ILE A 106 -2.28 -6.69 -15.18
N ASP A 107 -1.36 -7.51 -15.68
CA ASP A 107 -0.80 -8.64 -14.93
C ASP A 107 -0.12 -8.20 -13.62
N GLN A 108 0.71 -7.14 -13.68
CA GLN A 108 1.33 -6.56 -12.48
C GLN A 108 0.27 -6.08 -11.47
N CYS A 109 -0.80 -5.42 -11.93
CA CYS A 109 -1.90 -4.99 -11.07
C CYS A 109 -2.66 -6.17 -10.45
N VAL A 110 -2.84 -7.27 -11.19
CA VAL A 110 -3.48 -8.50 -10.68
C VAL A 110 -2.64 -9.12 -9.57
N GLY A 111 -1.31 -9.19 -9.74
CA GLY A 111 -0.39 -9.66 -8.71
C GLY A 111 -0.51 -8.83 -7.41
N ALA A 112 -0.47 -7.50 -7.54
CA ALA A 112 -0.63 -6.59 -6.41
C ALA A 112 -2.02 -6.71 -5.74
N LEU A 113 -3.09 -6.84 -6.53
CA LEU A 113 -4.45 -7.05 -6.01
C LEU A 113 -4.55 -8.33 -5.18
N ALA A 114 -4.01 -9.44 -5.67
CA ALA A 114 -4.04 -10.71 -4.96
C ALA A 114 -3.33 -10.61 -3.59
N ALA A 115 -2.18 -9.92 -3.55
CA ALA A 115 -1.46 -9.65 -2.31
C ALA A 115 -2.28 -8.78 -1.35
N TYR A 116 -2.83 -7.66 -1.82
CA TYR A 116 -3.57 -6.72 -0.98
C TYR A 116 -4.90 -7.28 -0.47
N GLU A 117 -5.65 -8.03 -1.30
CA GLU A 117 -6.90 -8.68 -0.89
C GLU A 117 -6.64 -9.74 0.19
N LYS A 118 -5.53 -10.49 0.08
CA LYS A 118 -5.09 -11.43 1.12
C LYS A 118 -4.76 -10.71 2.43
N THR A 119 -4.02 -9.61 2.38
CA THR A 119 -3.70 -8.81 3.57
C THR A 119 -4.96 -8.20 4.19
N VAL A 120 -5.90 -7.71 3.36
CA VAL A 120 -7.20 -7.22 3.83
C VAL A 120 -7.97 -8.31 4.57
N TRP A 121 -8.01 -9.54 4.05
CA TRP A 121 -8.63 -10.67 4.75
C TRP A 121 -7.99 -10.92 6.12
N MET A 122 -6.65 -11.01 6.19
CA MET A 122 -5.93 -11.27 7.44
C MET A 122 -6.19 -10.19 8.49
N LEU A 123 -6.12 -8.92 8.10
CA LEU A 123 -6.36 -7.78 8.98
C LEU A 123 -7.84 -7.65 9.38
N SER A 124 -8.77 -7.97 8.48
CA SER A 124 -10.20 -7.99 8.83
C SER A 124 -10.49 -9.08 9.85
N ALA A 125 -9.92 -10.28 9.66
CA ALA A 125 -10.06 -11.39 10.62
C ALA A 125 -9.48 -11.07 12.00
N HIS A 126 -8.47 -10.20 12.07
CA HIS A 126 -7.92 -9.72 13.33
C HIS A 126 -8.90 -8.84 14.13
N LEU A 127 -9.70 -8.00 13.45
CA LEU A 127 -10.69 -7.14 14.10
C LEU A 127 -11.99 -7.86 14.54
N GLY A 128 -12.19 -9.11 14.08
CA GLY A 128 -13.42 -9.88 14.26
C GLY A 128 -14.57 -9.44 13.35
#